data_AF-A0A9N9XL82-F1
#
_entry.id   AF-A0A9N9XL82-F1
#
_cell.length_a   1.000
_cell.length_b   1.000
_cell.length_c   1.000
_cell.angle_alpha   90.00
_cell.angle_beta   90.00
_cell.angle_gamma   90.00
#
_symmetry.space_group_name_H-M   'P 1'
#
loop_
_entity.id
_entity.type
_entity.pdbx_description
1 polymer ?
#
loop_
_entity_poly.entity_id
_entity_poly.type
_entity_poly.pdbx_seq_one_letter_code
_entity_poly.pdbx_strand_id
1 'polypeptide(L)'
;MNRLLQKMKGLLVCLVLVTSLTYAEENGNRPVLRRVTRQTINSLSGAFIKQIEANVILNCKANGLTTSGATELQETFDKMKSCLGTKTVYSVSKDEYIQHIVSCSKDAVRETENCLESNQRYFPNFILDLAKSLVNFMYDDKAALGSMEMTACIRKFATVDARMYYFGCIVNASIQTHDTQEIPHSKGDFCSKFVPAGKCFPKTMNKYCDHNSNVEKFISDYSKSMEIPCEIKEQ
;
A
#
# COMPACT_ATOMS: atom_id res chain seq x y z
N MET A 1 -21.86 11.52 -6.93
CA MET A 1 -21.67 10.06 -6.81
C MET A 1 -20.36 9.55 -7.46
N ASN A 2 -19.97 9.99 -8.66
CA ASN A 2 -18.75 9.49 -9.34
C ASN A 2 -17.38 9.92 -8.77
N ARG A 3 -17.30 11.00 -7.95
CA ARG A 3 -16.01 11.44 -7.34
C ARG A 3 -15.62 10.68 -6.07
N LEU A 4 -16.58 10.03 -5.39
CA LEU A 4 -16.33 9.19 -4.21
C LEU A 4 -15.75 7.83 -4.60
N LEU A 5 -16.24 7.22 -5.68
CA LEU A 5 -15.71 5.95 -6.22
C LEU A 5 -14.25 6.02 -6.71
N GLN A 6 -13.76 7.21 -7.08
CA GLN A 6 -12.36 7.42 -7.49
C GLN A 6 -11.40 7.45 -6.29
N LYS A 7 -11.88 7.83 -5.10
CA LYS A 7 -11.10 7.89 -3.86
C LYS A 7 -10.97 6.53 -3.14
N MET A 8 -11.75 5.54 -3.57
CA MET A 8 -11.96 4.26 -2.85
C MET A 8 -11.08 3.10 -3.31
N LYS A 9 -10.27 3.25 -4.36
CA LYS A 9 -9.55 2.12 -5.00
C LYS A 9 -8.23 1.73 -4.32
N GLY A 10 -7.75 2.54 -3.36
CA GLY A 10 -6.36 2.51 -2.90
C GLY A 10 -5.94 1.31 -2.04
N LEU A 11 -6.88 0.64 -1.37
CA LEU A 11 -6.51 -0.20 -0.23
C LEU A 11 -6.66 -1.72 -0.53
N LEU A 12 -7.24 -2.10 -1.68
CA LEU A 12 -7.30 -3.49 -2.19
C LEU A 12 -5.90 -4.05 -2.58
N VAL A 13 -4.88 -3.20 -2.45
CA VAL A 13 -3.64 -3.24 -3.21
C VAL A 13 -2.61 -4.18 -2.59
N CYS A 14 -2.44 -4.21 -1.27
CA CYS A 14 -1.37 -5.01 -0.65
C CYS A 14 -1.52 -6.52 -0.83
N LEU A 15 -2.74 -7.07 -0.94
CA LEU A 15 -2.92 -8.53 -0.95
C LEU A 15 -3.05 -9.20 -2.32
N VAL A 16 -3.61 -8.49 -3.31
CA VAL A 16 -3.60 -8.98 -4.68
C VAL A 16 -2.17 -9.01 -5.22
N LEU A 17 -1.29 -8.14 -4.70
CA LEU A 17 0.13 -8.08 -5.04
C LEU A 17 0.88 -9.38 -4.73
N VAL A 18 0.63 -10.01 -3.60
CA VAL A 18 1.51 -11.10 -3.10
C VAL A 18 1.14 -12.47 -3.65
N THR A 19 -0.13 -12.66 -3.93
CA THR A 19 -0.72 -13.98 -4.16
C THR A 19 -0.75 -14.35 -5.62
N SER A 20 -0.79 -13.31 -6.45
CA SER A 20 -0.57 -13.33 -7.88
C SER A 20 0.85 -13.69 -8.28
N LEU A 21 1.84 -13.35 -7.44
CA LEU A 21 3.25 -13.63 -7.69
C LEU A 21 3.61 -15.06 -7.27
N THR A 22 3.13 -15.55 -6.13
CA THR A 22 3.32 -16.94 -5.70
C THR A 22 2.60 -17.94 -6.63
N TYR A 23 1.36 -17.65 -7.02
CA TYR A 23 0.60 -18.54 -7.92
C TYR A 23 1.12 -18.56 -9.37
N ALA A 24 1.78 -17.48 -9.83
CA ALA A 24 2.35 -17.40 -11.18
C ALA A 24 3.72 -18.08 -11.29
N GLU A 25 4.43 -18.28 -10.18
CA GLU A 25 5.69 -19.04 -10.14
C GLU A 25 5.46 -20.55 -10.01
N GLU A 26 4.47 -21.01 -9.23
CA GLU A 26 4.21 -22.45 -9.07
C GLU A 26 3.48 -23.10 -10.26
N ASN A 27 2.66 -22.36 -11.01
CA ASN A 27 1.90 -22.90 -12.14
C ASN A 27 2.45 -22.44 -13.49
N GLY A 28 3.63 -22.93 -13.85
CA GLY A 28 4.40 -22.59 -15.07
C GLY A 28 3.70 -22.77 -16.44
N ASN A 29 2.41 -23.15 -16.50
CA ASN A 29 1.69 -23.50 -17.73
C ASN A 29 0.50 -22.59 -18.12
N ARG A 30 0.29 -21.43 -17.47
CA ARG A 30 -0.86 -20.53 -17.82
C ARG A 30 -0.45 -19.07 -18.11
N PRO A 31 0.12 -18.77 -19.29
CA PRO A 31 0.60 -17.43 -19.67
C PRO A 31 -0.50 -16.35 -19.72
N VAL A 32 -1.75 -16.73 -19.98
CA VAL A 32 -2.90 -15.81 -20.02
C VAL A 32 -3.28 -15.33 -18.62
N LEU A 33 -3.32 -16.22 -17.63
CA LEU A 33 -3.61 -15.87 -16.24
C LEU A 33 -2.50 -14.97 -15.68
N ARG A 34 -1.23 -15.31 -15.93
CA ARG A 34 -0.07 -14.46 -15.58
C ARG A 34 -0.19 -13.04 -16.16
N ARG A 35 -0.63 -12.89 -17.42
CA ARG A 35 -0.80 -11.59 -18.10
C ARG A 35 -1.97 -10.77 -17.51
N VAL A 36 -3.13 -11.39 -17.30
CA VAL A 36 -4.33 -10.73 -16.74
C VAL A 36 -4.09 -10.30 -15.30
N THR A 37 -3.42 -11.14 -14.51
CA THR A 37 -3.05 -10.84 -13.15
C THR A 37 -2.03 -9.69 -13.11
N ARG A 38 -0.99 -9.72 -13.97
CA ARG A 38 0.00 -8.62 -14.09
C ARG A 38 -0.64 -7.30 -14.55
N GLN A 39 -1.62 -7.33 -15.46
CA GLN A 39 -2.37 -6.14 -15.90
C GLN A 39 -3.30 -5.59 -14.81
N THR A 40 -3.92 -6.46 -14.02
CA THR A 40 -4.79 -6.06 -12.91
C THR A 40 -3.97 -5.53 -11.73
N ILE A 41 -2.80 -6.12 -11.47
CA ILE A 41 -1.79 -5.63 -10.53
C ILE A 41 -1.33 -4.22 -10.91
N ASN A 42 -0.84 -4.03 -12.15
CA ASN A 42 -0.30 -2.75 -12.60
C ASN A 42 -1.36 -1.63 -12.63
N SER A 43 -2.64 -1.97 -12.84
CA SER A 43 -3.72 -0.97 -12.87
C SER A 43 -4.23 -0.57 -11.48
N LEU A 44 -4.09 -1.43 -10.46
CA LEU A 44 -4.64 -1.18 -9.12
C LEU A 44 -3.59 -0.70 -8.10
N SER A 45 -2.36 -1.25 -8.08
CA SER A 45 -1.28 -0.74 -7.23
C SER A 45 -0.79 0.63 -7.70
N GLY A 46 -0.77 0.82 -9.01
CA GLY A 46 -0.55 2.12 -9.62
C GLY A 46 -1.59 3.16 -9.21
N ALA A 47 -2.84 2.77 -8.93
CA ALA A 47 -3.89 3.72 -8.55
C ALA A 47 -3.69 4.28 -7.13
N PHE A 48 -3.28 3.45 -6.15
CA PHE A 48 -2.98 3.91 -4.79
C PHE A 48 -1.76 4.81 -4.74
N ILE A 49 -0.67 4.37 -5.37
CA ILE A 49 0.57 5.15 -5.44
C ILE A 49 0.29 6.49 -6.13
N LYS A 50 -0.45 6.49 -7.26
CA LYS A 50 -0.89 7.74 -7.92
C LYS A 50 -1.76 8.62 -7.03
N GLN A 51 -2.59 8.05 -6.16
CA GLN A 51 -3.41 8.84 -5.23
C GLN A 51 -2.55 9.51 -4.15
N ILE A 52 -1.55 8.80 -3.60
CA ILE A 52 -0.57 9.39 -2.67
C ILE A 52 0.22 10.49 -3.37
N GLU A 53 0.77 10.22 -4.57
CA GLU A 53 1.50 11.21 -5.38
C GLU A 53 0.65 12.46 -5.63
N ALA A 54 -0.60 12.27 -6.06
CA ALA A 54 -1.53 13.37 -6.31
C ALA A 54 -1.84 14.17 -5.05
N ASN A 55 -2.03 13.51 -3.90
CA ASN A 55 -2.25 14.19 -2.62
C ASN A 55 -1.02 14.98 -2.19
N VAL A 56 0.19 14.42 -2.32
CA VAL A 56 1.45 15.13 -2.03
C VAL A 56 1.60 16.37 -2.91
N ILE A 57 1.44 16.22 -4.24
CA ILE A 57 1.53 17.34 -5.17
C ILE A 57 0.49 18.42 -4.83
N LEU A 58 -0.73 18.02 -4.48
CA LEU A 58 -1.79 18.95 -4.10
C LEU A 58 -1.45 19.74 -2.83
N ASN A 59 -0.91 19.09 -1.79
CA ASN A 59 -0.48 19.75 -0.57
C ASN A 59 0.73 20.66 -0.84
N CYS A 60 1.71 20.22 -1.62
CA CYS A 60 2.85 21.07 -1.97
C CYS A 60 2.44 22.28 -2.82
N LYS A 61 1.46 22.17 -3.71
CA LYS A 61 0.88 23.31 -4.43
C LYS A 61 0.20 24.30 -3.49
N ALA A 62 -0.52 23.80 -2.47
CA ALA A 62 -1.11 24.66 -1.44
C ALA A 62 -0.03 25.44 -0.68
N ASN A 63 1.18 24.88 -0.56
CA ASN A 63 2.34 25.49 0.09
C ASN A 63 3.22 26.34 -0.86
N GLY A 64 2.73 26.68 -2.05
CA GLY A 64 3.42 27.56 -2.98
C GLY A 64 4.31 26.88 -4.03
N LEU A 65 4.26 25.55 -4.15
CA LEU A 65 4.93 24.86 -5.26
C LEU A 65 4.33 25.32 -6.61
N THR A 66 5.18 25.82 -7.50
CA THR A 66 4.76 26.29 -8.82
C THR A 66 4.28 25.13 -9.70
N THR A 67 3.60 25.46 -10.81
CA THR A 67 3.22 24.45 -11.81
C THR A 67 4.43 23.70 -12.36
N SER A 68 5.55 24.38 -12.60
CA SER A 68 6.79 23.73 -13.06
C SER A 68 7.36 22.79 -11.99
N GLY A 69 7.42 23.24 -10.74
CA GLY A 69 7.88 22.41 -9.62
C GLY A 69 6.99 21.18 -9.38
N ALA A 70 5.68 21.30 -9.61
CA ALA A 70 4.77 20.15 -9.54
C ALA A 70 5.01 19.12 -10.65
N THR A 71 5.38 19.57 -11.86
CA THR A 71 5.78 18.67 -12.96
C THR A 71 7.09 17.97 -12.63
N GLU A 72 8.09 18.70 -12.12
CA GLU A 72 9.38 18.13 -11.70
C GLU A 72 9.18 17.08 -10.60
N LEU A 73 8.36 17.37 -9.58
CA LEU A 73 8.04 16.41 -8.53
C LEU A 73 7.35 15.15 -9.07
N GLN A 74 6.46 15.28 -10.06
CA GLN A 74 5.85 14.14 -10.73
C GLN A 74 6.87 13.31 -11.51
N GLU A 75 7.83 13.95 -12.18
CA GLU A 75 8.94 13.26 -12.86
C GLU A 75 9.82 12.51 -11.86
N THR A 76 10.07 13.07 -10.68
CA THR A 76 10.79 12.40 -9.59
C THR A 76 10.04 11.15 -9.12
N PHE A 77 8.72 11.21 -8.95
CA PHE A 77 7.93 10.02 -8.66
C PHE A 77 7.97 8.98 -9.78
N ASP A 78 7.94 9.40 -11.05
CA ASP A 78 8.04 8.50 -12.19
C ASP A 78 9.42 7.80 -12.26
N LYS A 79 10.51 8.53 -11.96
CA LYS A 79 11.87 7.97 -11.83
C LYS A 79 11.94 6.95 -10.68
N MET A 80 11.38 7.29 -9.51
CA MET A 80 11.29 6.37 -8.38
C MET A 80 10.57 5.07 -8.76
N LYS A 81 9.38 5.16 -9.40
CA LYS A 81 8.63 3.98 -9.84
C LYS A 81 9.40 3.14 -10.87
N SER A 82 10.07 3.78 -11.83
CA SER A 82 10.91 3.10 -12.80
C SER A 82 12.05 2.33 -12.10
N CYS A 83 12.74 2.98 -11.16
CA CYS A 83 13.79 2.37 -10.35
C CYS A 83 13.26 1.18 -9.54
N LEU A 84 12.13 1.33 -8.83
CA LEU A 84 11.49 0.26 -8.07
C LEU A 84 11.14 -0.94 -8.96
N GLY A 85 10.71 -0.69 -10.20
CA GLY A 85 10.37 -1.73 -11.18
C GLY A 85 11.55 -2.57 -11.68
N THR A 86 12.80 -2.16 -11.42
CA THR A 86 14.00 -2.92 -11.84
C THR A 86 14.24 -4.18 -11.00
N LYS A 87 13.68 -4.26 -9.79
CA LYS A 87 13.74 -5.46 -8.94
C LYS A 87 12.34 -5.93 -8.60
N THR A 88 12.13 -7.25 -8.66
CA THR A 88 10.86 -7.86 -8.25
C THR A 88 10.98 -8.35 -6.82
N VAL A 89 9.90 -8.23 -6.04
CA VAL A 89 9.85 -8.82 -4.71
C VAL A 89 10.11 -10.33 -4.79
N TYR A 90 10.86 -10.87 -3.83
CA TYR A 90 11.34 -12.26 -3.79
C TYR A 90 12.40 -12.68 -4.82
N SER A 91 12.74 -11.86 -5.83
CA SER A 91 13.84 -12.18 -6.75
C SER A 91 15.23 -11.92 -6.14
N VAL A 92 15.27 -11.25 -4.99
CA VAL A 92 16.46 -10.89 -4.20
C VAL A 92 16.16 -11.08 -2.72
N SER A 93 17.18 -11.00 -1.86
CA SER A 93 17.00 -11.11 -0.41
C SER A 93 16.13 -9.96 0.14
N LYS A 94 15.55 -10.18 1.34
CA LYS A 94 14.74 -9.17 2.03
C LYS A 94 15.49 -7.85 2.20
N ASP A 95 16.70 -7.92 2.75
CA ASP A 95 17.53 -6.76 3.02
C ASP A 95 17.92 -6.04 1.73
N GLU A 96 18.26 -6.78 0.67
CA GLU A 96 18.57 -6.19 -0.62
C GLU A 96 17.36 -5.47 -1.23
N TYR A 97 16.16 -6.04 -1.12
CA TYR A 97 14.94 -5.41 -1.62
C TYR A 97 14.58 -4.15 -0.84
N ILE A 98 14.72 -4.17 0.49
CA ILE A 98 14.52 -2.99 1.34
C ILE A 98 15.51 -1.88 0.98
N GLN A 99 16.80 -2.20 0.81
CA GLN A 99 17.81 -1.22 0.40
C GLN A 99 17.51 -0.64 -1.00
N HIS A 100 17.00 -1.47 -1.91
CA HIS A 100 16.54 -1.02 -3.22
C HIS A 100 15.42 0.02 -3.12
N ILE A 101 14.42 -0.21 -2.26
CA ILE A 101 13.35 0.76 -2.02
C ILE A 101 13.91 2.08 -1.46
N VAL A 102 14.77 2.00 -0.44
CA VAL A 102 15.40 3.20 0.15
C VAL A 102 16.17 3.99 -0.89
N SER A 103 16.98 3.32 -1.71
CA SER A 103 17.77 3.96 -2.76
C SER A 103 16.88 4.60 -3.83
N CYS A 104 15.84 3.91 -4.30
CA CYS A 104 14.95 4.41 -5.35
C CYS A 104 14.06 5.58 -4.88
N SER A 105 13.73 5.63 -3.59
CA SER A 105 12.83 6.65 -3.03
C SER A 105 13.55 7.90 -2.50
N LYS A 106 14.88 7.91 -2.46
CA LYS A 106 15.68 8.97 -1.83
C LYS A 106 15.35 10.38 -2.32
N ASP A 107 15.31 10.58 -3.63
CA ASP A 107 15.02 11.90 -4.20
C ASP A 107 13.56 12.31 -3.99
N ALA A 108 12.62 11.38 -4.18
CA ALA A 108 11.19 11.61 -3.95
C ALA A 108 10.89 11.99 -2.49
N VAL A 109 11.53 11.33 -1.52
CA VAL A 109 11.41 11.66 -0.10
C VAL A 109 11.92 13.07 0.17
N ARG A 110 13.14 13.39 -0.29
CA ARG A 110 13.75 14.71 -0.09
C ARG A 110 12.92 15.84 -0.70
N GLU A 111 12.48 15.69 -1.95
CA GLU A 111 11.70 16.72 -2.65
C GLU A 111 10.32 16.91 -2.02
N THR A 112 9.65 15.81 -1.64
CA THR A 112 8.39 15.87 -0.90
C THR A 112 8.56 16.59 0.43
N GLU A 113 9.59 16.25 1.20
CA GLU A 113 9.86 16.89 2.50
C GLU A 113 10.13 18.40 2.36
N ASN A 114 10.82 18.82 1.31
CA ASN A 114 11.12 20.22 1.05
C ASN A 114 9.89 21.04 0.64
N CYS A 115 8.89 20.43 0.00
CA CYS A 115 7.69 21.14 -0.46
C CYS A 115 6.51 21.11 0.53
N LEU A 116 6.56 20.24 1.53
CA LEU A 116 5.56 20.18 2.59
C LEU A 116 5.84 21.20 3.71
N GLU A 117 4.77 21.58 4.43
CA GLU A 117 4.89 22.38 5.64
C GLU A 117 5.71 21.64 6.71
N SER A 118 6.34 22.37 7.62
CA SER A 118 7.21 21.80 8.66
C SER A 118 6.55 20.68 9.47
N ASN A 119 5.26 20.81 9.76
CA ASN A 119 4.45 19.84 10.51
C ASN A 119 3.99 18.63 9.67
N GLN A 120 4.10 18.68 8.34
CA GLN A 120 3.77 17.59 7.41
C GLN A 120 5.02 16.81 6.92
N ARG A 121 6.23 17.29 7.24
CA ARG A 121 7.50 16.67 6.80
C ARG A 121 7.72 15.22 7.25
N TYR A 122 6.97 14.74 8.25
CA TYR A 122 7.00 13.33 8.64
C TYR A 122 6.45 12.39 7.54
N PHE A 123 5.57 12.90 6.69
CA PHE A 123 4.76 12.09 5.76
C PHE A 123 5.58 11.24 4.76
N PRO A 124 6.57 11.78 4.02
CA PRO A 124 7.36 10.96 3.09
C PRO A 124 8.12 9.82 3.79
N ASN A 125 8.67 10.07 4.99
CA ASN A 125 9.33 9.03 5.78
C ASN A 125 8.34 7.99 6.31
N PHE A 126 7.13 8.42 6.72
CA PHE A 126 6.07 7.50 7.10
C PHE A 126 5.71 6.53 5.96
N ILE A 127 5.55 7.02 4.72
CA ILE A 127 5.24 6.17 3.56
C ILE A 127 6.38 5.19 3.27
N LEU A 128 7.63 5.63 3.39
CA LEU A 128 8.79 4.78 3.22
C LEU A 128 8.84 3.68 4.29
N ASP A 129 8.57 4.01 5.56
CA ASP A 129 8.57 3.04 6.65
C ASP A 129 7.41 2.05 6.55
N LEU A 130 6.24 2.50 6.09
CA LEU A 130 5.13 1.61 5.72
C LEU A 130 5.54 0.63 4.62
N ALA A 131 6.21 1.09 3.56
CA ALA A 131 6.68 0.22 2.49
C ALA A 131 7.67 -0.83 3.00
N LYS A 132 8.64 -0.44 3.84
CA LYS A 132 9.58 -1.39 4.48
C LYS A 132 8.86 -2.41 5.35
N SER A 133 7.89 -1.96 6.17
CA SER A 133 7.10 -2.82 7.04
C SER A 133 6.30 -3.87 6.26
N LEU A 134 5.65 -3.45 5.18
CA LEU A 134 4.94 -4.36 4.27
C LEU A 134 5.87 -5.35 3.58
N VAL A 135 7.08 -4.93 3.18
CA VAL A 135 8.09 -5.84 2.63
C VAL A 135 8.55 -6.85 3.67
N ASN A 136 8.80 -6.43 4.91
CA ASN A 136 9.17 -7.35 5.99
C ASN A 136 8.09 -8.42 6.17
N PHE A 137 6.83 -7.99 6.31
CA PHE A 137 5.67 -8.86 6.37
C PHE A 137 5.62 -9.84 5.20
N MET A 138 5.74 -9.36 3.96
CA MET A 138 5.69 -10.20 2.77
C MET A 138 6.77 -11.29 2.76
N TYR A 139 8.02 -10.94 3.08
CA TYR A 139 9.13 -11.91 3.12
C TYR A 139 8.98 -12.90 4.27
N ASP A 140 8.55 -12.44 5.45
CA ASP A 140 8.37 -13.29 6.64
C ASP A 140 7.17 -14.25 6.47
N ASP A 141 6.17 -13.87 5.67
CA ASP A 141 4.98 -14.68 5.37
C ASP A 141 4.99 -15.39 4.01
N LYS A 142 6.11 -15.39 3.29
CA LYS A 142 6.20 -15.97 1.94
C LYS A 142 5.64 -17.40 1.87
N ALA A 143 5.92 -18.24 2.88
CA ALA A 143 5.42 -19.60 2.95
C ALA A 143 3.90 -19.66 3.21
N ALA A 144 3.38 -18.87 4.15
CA ALA A 144 1.94 -18.80 4.42
C ALA A 144 1.16 -18.29 3.19
N LEU A 145 1.75 -17.34 2.46
CA LEU A 145 1.22 -16.80 1.20
C LEU A 145 1.15 -17.81 0.04
N GLY A 146 2.06 -18.79 0.03
CA GLY A 146 2.05 -19.90 -0.93
C GLY A 146 1.12 -21.06 -0.53
N SER A 147 0.55 -21.03 0.67
CA SER A 147 -0.29 -22.14 1.15
C SER A 147 -1.60 -22.28 0.36
N MET A 148 -2.14 -23.50 0.33
CA MET A 148 -3.43 -23.77 -0.30
C MET A 148 -4.57 -23.05 0.42
N GLU A 149 -4.48 -22.94 1.75
CA GLU A 149 -5.43 -22.25 2.60
C GLU A 149 -5.49 -20.76 2.25
N MET A 150 -4.32 -20.13 2.12
CA MET A 150 -4.23 -18.73 1.73
C MET A 150 -4.77 -18.56 0.30
N THR A 151 -4.34 -19.41 -0.64
CA THR A 151 -4.85 -19.43 -2.03
C THR A 151 -6.38 -19.50 -2.09
N ALA A 152 -7.00 -20.37 -1.29
CA ALA A 152 -8.45 -20.49 -1.20
C ALA A 152 -9.09 -19.22 -0.61
N CYS A 153 -8.52 -18.68 0.46
CA CYS A 153 -8.96 -17.43 1.08
C CYS A 153 -8.96 -16.26 0.10
N ILE A 154 -7.89 -16.09 -0.70
CA ILE A 154 -7.80 -15.00 -1.68
C ILE A 154 -8.88 -15.09 -2.75
N ARG A 155 -9.23 -16.30 -3.19
CA ARG A 155 -10.34 -16.50 -4.14
C ARG A 155 -11.66 -16.02 -3.54
N LYS A 156 -11.90 -16.27 -2.24
CA LYS A 156 -13.07 -15.75 -1.53
C LYS A 156 -13.00 -14.22 -1.38
N PHE A 157 -11.83 -13.65 -1.10
CA PHE A 157 -11.60 -12.21 -1.05
C PHE A 157 -11.82 -11.51 -2.41
N ALA A 158 -11.59 -12.22 -3.52
CA ALA A 158 -11.76 -11.69 -4.86
C ALA A 158 -13.24 -11.55 -5.30
N THR A 159 -14.19 -12.10 -4.54
CA THR A 159 -15.63 -12.01 -4.82
C THR A 159 -16.15 -10.57 -4.72
N VAL A 160 -17.27 -10.29 -5.39
CA VAL A 160 -17.89 -8.95 -5.36
C VAL A 160 -18.30 -8.59 -3.93
N ASP A 161 -18.88 -9.52 -3.18
CA ASP A 161 -19.33 -9.28 -1.80
C ASP A 161 -18.18 -8.93 -0.86
N ALA A 162 -17.06 -9.67 -0.93
CA ALA A 162 -15.88 -9.38 -0.13
C ALA A 162 -15.29 -7.99 -0.47
N ARG A 163 -15.24 -7.63 -1.76
CA ARG A 163 -14.82 -6.29 -2.19
C ARG A 163 -15.75 -5.20 -1.67
N MET A 164 -17.05 -5.39 -1.78
CA MET A 164 -18.05 -4.42 -1.31
C MET A 164 -17.98 -4.24 0.21
N TYR A 165 -17.82 -5.34 0.97
CA TYR A 165 -17.63 -5.27 2.41
C TYR A 165 -16.35 -4.52 2.77
N TYR A 166 -15.25 -4.81 2.08
CA TYR A 166 -13.98 -4.12 2.25
C TYR A 166 -14.11 -2.61 2.00
N PHE A 167 -14.68 -2.22 0.85
CA PHE A 167 -14.88 -0.82 0.51
C PHE A 167 -15.82 -0.11 1.48
N GLY A 168 -16.90 -0.76 1.91
CA GLY A 168 -17.79 -0.24 2.94
C GLY A 168 -17.06 0.02 4.25
N CYS A 169 -16.17 -0.88 4.65
CA CYS A 169 -15.33 -0.68 5.84
C CYS A 169 -14.41 0.54 5.69
N ILE A 170 -13.71 0.68 4.56
CA ILE A 170 -12.80 1.82 4.32
C ILE A 170 -13.57 3.15 4.34
N VAL A 171 -14.73 3.21 3.69
CA VAL A 171 -15.58 4.41 3.69
C VAL A 171 -16.02 4.76 5.11
N ASN A 172 -16.47 3.77 5.87
CA ASN A 172 -16.87 4.00 7.26
C ASN A 172 -15.71 4.49 8.12
N ALA A 173 -14.50 3.93 7.96
CA ALA A 173 -13.30 4.40 8.65
C ALA A 173 -12.96 5.86 8.28
N SER A 174 -13.03 6.21 7.00
CA SER A 174 -12.79 7.58 6.51
C SER A 174 -13.82 8.58 7.07
N ILE A 175 -15.11 8.20 7.12
CA ILE A 175 -16.16 9.03 7.71
C ILE A 175 -15.94 9.23 9.21
N GLN A 176 -15.65 8.14 9.94
CA GLN A 176 -15.46 8.17 11.39
C GLN A 176 -14.23 8.98 11.83
N THR A 177 -13.20 9.01 10.99
CA THR A 177 -11.93 9.68 11.29
C THR A 177 -11.84 11.07 10.65
N HIS A 178 -12.92 11.53 10.02
CA HIS A 178 -12.98 12.82 9.32
C HIS A 178 -11.82 13.01 8.34
N ASP A 179 -11.52 11.97 7.56
CA ASP A 179 -10.40 11.96 6.63
C ASP A 179 -10.62 12.93 5.46
N THR A 180 -9.55 13.65 5.09
CA THR A 180 -9.55 14.73 4.10
C THR A 180 -8.49 14.48 3.03
N GLN A 181 -8.38 15.38 2.05
CA GLN A 181 -7.27 15.31 1.06
C GLN A 181 -5.99 15.98 1.55
N GLU A 182 -6.11 16.81 2.58
CA GLU A 182 -4.98 17.41 3.28
C GLU A 182 -4.19 16.34 4.05
N ILE A 183 -2.87 16.42 3.97
CA ILE A 183 -1.99 15.60 4.79
C ILE A 183 -2.09 16.13 6.22
N PRO A 184 -2.45 15.30 7.21
CA PRO A 184 -2.48 15.68 8.62
C PRO A 184 -1.21 16.40 9.08
N HIS A 185 -1.35 17.36 9.99
CA HIS A 185 -0.22 18.14 10.52
C HIS A 185 0.59 17.42 11.60
N SER A 186 0.33 16.12 11.81
CA SER A 186 1.15 15.30 12.71
C SER A 186 1.04 13.83 12.34
N LYS A 187 2.11 13.08 12.64
CA LYS A 187 2.13 11.63 12.54
C LYS A 187 1.03 10.98 13.39
N GLY A 188 0.76 11.53 14.58
CA GLY A 188 -0.29 11.05 15.49
C GLY A 188 -1.68 11.16 14.88
N ASP A 189 -2.05 12.32 14.34
CA ASP A 189 -3.35 12.51 13.66
C ASP A 189 -3.46 11.59 12.44
N PHE A 190 -2.39 11.50 11.63
CA PHE A 190 -2.37 10.56 10.50
C PHE A 190 -2.60 9.12 10.93
N CYS A 191 -1.90 8.65 11.96
CA CYS A 191 -2.05 7.29 12.48
C CYS A 191 -3.46 7.03 13.02
N SER A 192 -4.10 8.02 13.64
CA SER A 192 -5.49 7.92 14.12
C SER A 192 -6.49 7.68 12.98
N LYS A 193 -6.19 8.18 11.78
CA LYS A 193 -6.97 8.00 10.54
C LYS A 193 -6.58 6.71 9.80
N PHE A 194 -5.29 6.43 9.71
CA PHE A 194 -4.71 5.34 8.93
C PHE A 194 -4.96 3.95 9.53
N VAL A 195 -4.71 3.76 10.83
CA VAL A 195 -4.80 2.43 11.47
C VAL A 195 -6.21 1.84 11.41
N PRO A 196 -7.30 2.60 11.66
CA PRO A 196 -8.66 2.08 11.50
C PRO A 196 -8.96 1.59 10.08
N ALA A 197 -8.47 2.30 9.05
CA ALA A 197 -8.61 1.88 7.65
C ALA A 197 -7.79 0.60 7.37
N GLY A 198 -6.57 0.50 7.92
CA GLY A 198 -5.73 -0.70 7.84
C GLY A 198 -6.44 -1.95 8.39
N LYS A 199 -7.27 -1.80 9.42
CA LYS A 199 -8.06 -2.91 10.01
C LYS A 199 -9.17 -3.45 9.12
N CYS A 200 -9.53 -2.78 8.02
CA CYS A 200 -10.57 -3.27 7.13
C CYS A 200 -10.17 -4.53 6.36
N PHE A 201 -8.88 -4.66 6.06
CA PHE A 201 -8.36 -5.81 5.37
C PHE A 201 -8.47 -7.10 6.22
N PRO A 202 -7.91 -7.15 7.46
CA PRO A 202 -8.05 -8.32 8.32
C PRO A 202 -9.51 -8.61 8.71
N LYS A 203 -10.35 -7.57 8.92
CA LYS A 203 -11.80 -7.77 9.14
C LYS A 203 -12.49 -8.48 7.97
N THR A 204 -12.09 -8.14 6.74
CA THR A 204 -12.66 -8.77 5.54
C THR A 204 -12.16 -10.21 5.40
N MET A 205 -10.87 -10.48 5.63
CA MET A 205 -10.37 -11.85 5.63
C MET A 205 -11.07 -12.72 6.69
N ASN A 206 -11.16 -12.25 7.92
CA ASN A 206 -11.86 -12.97 9.00
C ASN A 206 -13.32 -13.29 8.67
N LYS A 207 -13.97 -12.45 7.86
CA LYS A 207 -15.36 -12.69 7.46
C LYS A 207 -15.50 -13.73 6.35
N TYR A 208 -14.59 -13.73 5.38
CA TYR A 208 -14.75 -14.49 4.14
C TYR A 208 -13.83 -15.71 4.04
N CYS A 209 -12.77 -15.80 4.82
CA CYS A 209 -11.80 -16.88 4.76
C CYS A 209 -12.05 -17.92 5.85
N ASP A 210 -11.64 -19.16 5.59
CA ASP A 210 -11.70 -20.20 6.61
C ASP A 210 -10.57 -19.98 7.63
N HIS A 211 -10.91 -20.10 8.91
CA HIS A 211 -9.96 -19.95 10.00
C HIS A 211 -9.00 -21.15 10.05
N ASN A 212 -7.71 -20.84 9.97
CA ASN A 212 -6.62 -21.79 10.14
C ASN A 212 -5.36 -21.02 10.53
N SER A 213 -4.36 -21.74 11.04
CA SER A 213 -3.12 -21.13 11.55
C SER A 213 -2.40 -20.25 10.52
N ASN A 214 -2.37 -20.62 9.24
CA ASN A 214 -1.71 -19.82 8.20
C ASN A 214 -2.46 -18.51 7.93
N VAL A 215 -3.80 -18.56 7.83
CA VAL A 215 -4.64 -17.38 7.60
C VAL A 215 -4.63 -16.46 8.82
N GLU A 216 -4.72 -17.01 10.03
CA GLU A 216 -4.70 -16.23 11.27
C GLU A 216 -3.36 -15.55 11.51
N LYS A 217 -2.25 -16.28 11.30
CA LYS A 217 -0.90 -15.73 11.36
C LYS A 217 -0.76 -14.56 10.38
N PHE A 218 -1.19 -14.76 9.14
CA PHE A 218 -1.11 -13.74 8.10
C PHE A 218 -1.93 -12.48 8.42
N ILE A 219 -3.15 -12.64 8.95
CA ILE A 219 -4.00 -11.53 9.38
C ILE A 219 -3.33 -10.76 10.53
N SER A 220 -2.76 -11.48 11.50
CA SER A 220 -2.04 -10.91 12.64
C SER A 220 -0.81 -10.12 12.16
N ASP A 221 0.03 -10.73 11.35
CA ASP A 221 1.28 -10.14 10.88
C ASP A 221 1.02 -8.96 9.94
N TYR A 222 -0.03 -9.02 9.11
CA TYR A 222 -0.50 -7.88 8.34
C TYR A 222 -0.91 -6.73 9.25
N SER A 223 -1.74 -7.00 10.26
CA SER A 223 -2.25 -5.97 11.18
C SER A 223 -1.10 -5.27 11.88
N LYS A 224 -0.12 -6.04 12.37
CA LYS A 224 1.11 -5.52 12.97
C LYS A 224 1.92 -4.68 11.98
N SER A 225 2.05 -5.13 10.72
CA SER A 225 2.79 -4.38 9.70
C SER A 225 2.21 -2.99 9.41
N MET A 226 0.88 -2.85 9.54
CA MET A 226 0.18 -1.58 9.37
C MET A 226 0.30 -0.68 10.62
N GLU A 227 0.51 -1.25 11.80
CA GLU A 227 0.66 -0.52 13.06
C GLU A 227 2.13 -0.07 13.29
N ILE A 228 3.13 -0.84 12.83
CA ILE A 228 4.57 -0.54 13.02
C ILE A 228 4.96 0.92 12.67
N PRO A 229 4.58 1.49 11.51
CA PRO A 229 4.92 2.89 11.19
C PRO A 229 4.37 3.89 12.21
N CYS A 230 3.33 3.51 12.96
CA CYS A 230 2.69 4.29 14.01
C CYS A 230 3.22 3.98 15.43
N GLU A 231 4.03 2.93 15.62
CA GLU A 231 4.39 2.41 16.95
C GLU A 231 5.62 3.04 17.62
N ILE A 232 6.43 3.89 16.96
CA ILE A 232 7.64 4.45 17.60
C ILE A 232 7.71 5.99 17.60
N LYS A 233 8.04 6.41 18.84
CA LYS A 233 8.25 7.68 19.56
C LYS A 233 8.81 8.85 18.74
N GLU A 234 8.20 10.02 18.94
CA GLU A 234 8.81 11.32 18.69
C GLU A 234 10.22 11.32 19.32
N GLN A 235 11.25 11.49 18.49
CA GLN A 235 12.58 11.90 18.92
C GLN A 235 12.67 13.41 18.80
#